data_AF-A0A7S1XRQ7-F1
#
_entry.id   AF-A0A7S1XRQ7-F1
#
_cell.length_a   1.000
_cell.length_b   1.000
_cell.length_c   1.000
_cell.angle_alpha   90.00
_cell.angle_beta   90.00
_cell.angle_gamma   90.00
#
_symmetry.space_group_name_H-M   'P 1'
#
loop_
_entity.id
_entity.type
_entity.pdbx_description
1 polymer ?
#
loop_
_entity_poly.entity_id
_entity_poly.type
_entity_poly.pdbx_seq_one_letter_code
_entity_poly.pdbx_strand_id
1 'polypeptide(L)'
;MARVLRHRTPMEQMALNRRKNEATEERIAHIGLSREALLKADWENKTQSRIEQRQEALLRARDEETAAERLRARRARLKGLYDAEYGGWITEMQSETETAEQRKERLRSKAMALKNRREAAQASFVEAKRQQQWRDSCDEARTLDSKALLHYVTAARKSELDFKETKNVTDKIEAAKFAEEWRGRMKVLEDREIADAHARHEANEACRRDLDEQVRIKGERRLQLIESMRKDAEEELTELAAAIQRDEDEQRRRTEEAHARGREVRAFNEARLNMRQERAALERQQDLLLLQYGMEQERKRIAEEQAKRQLEINATREYTEHLKELMIKEAQDDSEVDAIREREENRVWEKRDAELRAQTEARRRLMEIVHAGRQEQIKAKRERDAIDRILEEEQERNDAAELQKGLQMDREAAEKRKRDAQDNNTLLLKQIAMREQARLDELERERQEAEKWRADMRAVDQRAAAEAGEVKLYYPRSHSNWYT
;
A
#
# COMPACT_ATOMS: atom_id res chain seq x y z
N MET A 1 -99.22 -178.34 49.50
CA MET A 1 -100.57 -178.00 50.00
C MET A 1 -101.08 -176.77 49.24
N ALA A 2 -101.31 -176.78 47.92
CA ALA A 2 -101.96 -177.73 47.00
C ALA A 2 -103.50 -177.55 47.00
N ARG A 3 -104.01 -176.76 46.05
CA ARG A 3 -105.45 -176.47 45.90
C ARG A 3 -105.81 -176.50 44.42
N VAL A 4 -106.82 -177.32 44.10
CA VAL A 4 -107.69 -177.30 42.91
C VAL A 4 -107.09 -176.56 41.72
N LEU A 5 -106.43 -177.31 40.86
CA LEU A 5 -105.88 -176.82 39.61
C LEU A 5 -107.04 -176.54 38.65
N ARG A 6 -107.60 -175.33 38.72
CA ARG A 6 -108.29 -174.73 37.57
C ARG A 6 -107.18 -174.52 36.53
N HIS A 7 -107.04 -175.45 35.58
CA HIS A 7 -106.03 -175.34 34.54
C HIS A 7 -106.41 -174.19 33.63
N ARG A 8 -105.88 -173.04 34.04
CA ARG A 8 -106.07 -171.73 33.44
C ARG A 8 -105.72 -171.83 31.97
N THR A 9 -106.70 -171.40 31.20
CA THR A 9 -106.70 -171.53 29.75
C THR A 9 -105.54 -170.73 29.17
N PRO A 10 -104.94 -171.18 28.05
CA PRO A 10 -103.80 -170.51 27.41
C PRO A 10 -103.94 -168.99 27.20
N MET A 11 -105.18 -168.50 27.12
CA MET A 11 -105.52 -167.07 27.03
C MET A 11 -105.15 -166.25 28.28
N GLU A 12 -105.27 -166.80 29.49
CA GLU A 12 -104.99 -166.07 30.73
C GLU A 12 -103.49 -165.83 30.97
N GLN A 13 -102.61 -166.70 30.46
CA GLN A 13 -101.16 -166.51 30.53
C GLN A 13 -100.65 -165.41 29.59
N MET A 14 -101.23 -165.28 28.40
CA MET A 14 -100.91 -164.21 27.46
C MET A 14 -101.26 -162.81 28.02
N ALA A 15 -102.40 -162.69 28.71
CA ALA A 15 -102.82 -161.42 29.30
C ALA A 15 -101.90 -160.94 30.45
N LEU A 16 -101.39 -161.87 31.28
CA LEU A 16 -100.47 -161.53 32.38
C LEU A 16 -99.10 -161.06 31.86
N ASN A 17 -98.58 -161.71 30.81
CA ASN A 17 -97.30 -161.33 30.20
C ASN A 17 -97.38 -159.94 29.54
N ARG A 18 -98.54 -159.56 28.97
CA ARG A 18 -98.74 -158.18 28.47
C ARG A 18 -98.63 -157.15 29.58
N ARG A 19 -99.30 -157.36 30.72
CA ARG A 19 -99.25 -156.42 31.85
C ARG A 19 -97.85 -156.23 32.45
N LYS A 20 -97.03 -157.29 32.50
CA LYS A 20 -95.64 -157.19 32.96
C LYS A 20 -94.78 -156.39 31.98
N ASN A 21 -94.99 -156.60 30.68
CA ASN A 21 -94.29 -155.84 29.64
C ASN A 21 -94.69 -154.36 29.68
N GLU A 22 -95.98 -154.05 29.85
CA GLU A 22 -96.48 -152.68 30.00
C GLU A 22 -95.82 -151.94 31.18
N ALA A 23 -95.71 -152.58 32.37
CA ALA A 23 -95.07 -151.94 33.53
C ALA A 23 -93.56 -151.71 33.37
N THR A 24 -92.86 -152.58 32.64
CA THR A 24 -91.44 -152.35 32.30
C THR A 24 -91.28 -151.24 31.27
N GLU A 25 -92.21 -151.12 30.33
CA GLU A 25 -92.26 -150.04 29.33
C GLU A 25 -92.48 -148.68 30.02
N GLU A 26 -93.37 -148.59 31.01
CA GLU A 26 -93.59 -147.36 31.79
C GLU A 26 -92.35 -146.89 32.57
N ARG A 27 -91.58 -147.82 33.16
CA ARG A 27 -90.36 -147.49 33.92
C ARG A 27 -89.23 -147.01 33.00
N ILE A 28 -89.10 -147.64 31.84
CA ILE A 28 -88.17 -147.21 30.78
C ILE A 28 -88.56 -145.81 30.29
N ALA A 29 -89.85 -145.52 30.14
CA ALA A 29 -90.34 -144.20 29.78
C ALA A 29 -89.96 -143.12 30.82
N HIS A 30 -90.14 -143.38 32.13
CA HIS A 30 -89.78 -142.42 33.18
C HIS A 30 -88.26 -142.13 33.25
N ILE A 31 -87.42 -143.16 33.11
CA ILE A 31 -85.95 -142.97 33.04
C ILE A 31 -85.57 -142.20 31.77
N GLY A 32 -86.27 -142.45 30.66
CA GLY A 32 -86.19 -141.65 29.43
C GLY A 32 -86.43 -140.16 29.69
N LEU A 33 -87.54 -139.83 30.35
CA LEU A 33 -87.90 -138.44 30.70
C LEU A 33 -86.89 -137.75 31.62
N SER A 34 -86.38 -138.46 32.65
CA SER A 34 -85.38 -137.88 33.56
C SER A 34 -84.03 -137.66 32.86
N ARG A 35 -83.63 -138.57 31.98
CA ARG A 35 -82.42 -138.43 31.16
C ARG A 35 -82.55 -137.27 30.17
N GLU A 36 -83.73 -137.08 29.58
CA GLU A 36 -84.03 -135.92 28.73
C GLU A 36 -83.88 -134.60 29.48
N ALA A 37 -84.37 -134.51 30.73
CA ALA A 37 -84.23 -133.31 31.54
C ALA A 37 -82.77 -132.95 31.86
N LEU A 38 -81.94 -133.95 32.22
CA LEU A 38 -80.51 -133.73 32.47
C LEU A 38 -79.75 -133.35 31.20
N LEU A 39 -80.03 -134.02 30.07
CA LEU A 39 -79.45 -133.67 28.78
C LEU A 39 -79.80 -132.24 28.35
N LYS A 40 -81.02 -131.78 28.68
CA LYS A 40 -81.46 -130.40 28.43
C LYS A 40 -80.69 -129.39 29.30
N ALA A 41 -80.54 -129.63 30.60
CA ALA A 41 -79.79 -128.75 31.49
C ALA A 41 -78.28 -128.68 31.12
N ASP A 42 -77.68 -129.81 30.77
CA ASP A 42 -76.29 -129.86 30.28
C ASP A 42 -76.12 -129.10 28.96
N TRP A 43 -77.12 -129.19 28.07
CA TRP A 43 -77.16 -128.43 26.83
C TRP A 43 -77.31 -126.92 27.10
N GLU A 44 -78.18 -126.51 28.04
CA GLU A 44 -78.34 -125.10 28.43
C GLU A 44 -77.04 -124.52 29.01
N ASN A 45 -76.35 -125.23 29.90
CA ASN A 45 -75.08 -124.75 30.48
C ASN A 45 -73.95 -124.68 29.43
N LYS A 46 -73.84 -125.68 28.55
CA LYS A 46 -72.83 -125.69 27.47
C LYS A 46 -73.13 -124.64 26.41
N THR A 47 -74.40 -124.37 26.12
CA THR A 47 -74.77 -123.30 25.19
C THR A 47 -74.53 -121.93 25.80
N GLN A 48 -74.85 -121.73 27.08
CA GLN A 48 -74.58 -120.47 27.79
C GLN A 48 -73.09 -120.14 27.86
N SER A 49 -72.23 -121.11 28.23
CA SER A 49 -70.78 -120.90 28.24
C SER A 49 -70.21 -120.59 26.84
N ARG A 50 -70.75 -121.23 25.78
CA ARG A 50 -70.39 -120.90 24.39
C ARG A 50 -70.86 -119.51 23.97
N ILE A 51 -72.01 -119.05 24.46
CA ILE A 51 -72.52 -117.70 24.21
C ILE A 51 -71.59 -116.66 24.85
N GLU A 52 -71.18 -116.88 26.10
CA GLU A 52 -70.26 -115.99 26.82
C GLU A 52 -68.88 -115.92 26.16
N GLN A 53 -68.28 -117.06 25.81
CA GLN A 53 -67.01 -117.08 25.07
C GLN A 53 -67.12 -116.36 23.71
N ARG A 54 -68.26 -116.50 23.03
CA ARG A 54 -68.52 -115.77 21.78
C ARG A 54 -68.66 -114.27 22.03
N GLN A 55 -69.30 -113.85 23.12
CA GLN A 55 -69.40 -112.44 23.48
C GLN A 55 -68.03 -111.84 23.81
N GLU A 56 -67.19 -112.53 24.58
CA GLU A 56 -65.82 -112.08 24.85
C GLU A 56 -64.95 -112.00 23.60
N ALA A 57 -65.07 -112.97 22.69
CA ALA A 57 -64.36 -112.95 21.41
C ALA A 57 -64.83 -111.78 20.54
N LEU A 58 -66.13 -111.46 20.53
CA LEU A 58 -66.68 -110.29 19.84
C LEU A 58 -66.18 -108.97 20.44
N LEU A 59 -66.08 -108.88 21.77
CA LEU A 59 -65.53 -107.69 22.45
C LEU A 59 -64.05 -107.50 22.12
N ARG A 60 -63.24 -108.57 22.15
CA ARG A 60 -61.82 -108.50 21.76
C ARG A 60 -61.65 -108.12 20.29
N ALA A 61 -62.42 -108.72 19.40
CA ALA A 61 -62.40 -108.38 17.97
C ALA A 61 -62.79 -106.90 17.76
N ARG A 62 -63.76 -106.39 18.52
CA ARG A 62 -64.15 -104.97 18.50
C ARG A 62 -63.02 -104.08 19.01
N ASP A 63 -62.36 -104.43 20.10
CA ASP A 63 -61.23 -103.66 20.64
C ASP A 63 -60.05 -103.63 19.64
N GLU A 64 -59.73 -104.77 19.02
CA GLU A 64 -58.73 -104.86 17.95
C GLU A 64 -59.11 -104.01 16.72
N GLU A 65 -60.38 -104.02 16.34
CA GLU A 65 -60.91 -103.20 15.26
C GLU A 65 -60.78 -101.70 15.60
N THR A 66 -61.15 -101.28 16.82
CA THR A 66 -60.98 -99.88 17.25
C THR A 66 -59.51 -99.46 17.31
N ALA A 67 -58.60 -100.36 17.72
CA ALA A 67 -57.16 -100.10 17.72
C ALA A 67 -56.62 -99.97 16.28
N ALA A 68 -57.09 -100.82 15.37
CA ALA A 68 -56.76 -100.76 13.95
C ALA A 68 -57.29 -99.47 13.31
N GLU A 69 -58.51 -99.04 13.66
CA GLU A 69 -59.08 -97.76 13.23
C GLU A 69 -58.27 -96.57 13.74
N ARG A 70 -57.86 -96.55 15.02
CA ARG A 70 -56.98 -95.51 15.56
C ARG A 70 -55.65 -95.45 14.82
N LEU A 71 -55.05 -96.61 14.51
CA LEU A 71 -53.81 -96.68 13.75
C LEU A 71 -53.99 -96.18 12.31
N ARG A 72 -55.08 -96.58 11.63
CA ARG A 72 -55.44 -96.07 10.29
C ARG A 72 -55.63 -94.56 10.31
N ALA A 73 -56.35 -94.03 11.29
CA ALA A 73 -56.57 -92.58 11.45
C ALA A 73 -55.26 -91.82 11.71
N ARG A 74 -54.32 -92.40 12.49
CA ARG A 74 -52.98 -91.81 12.68
C ARG A 74 -52.17 -91.84 11.40
N ARG A 75 -52.16 -92.97 10.67
CA ARG A 75 -51.45 -93.09 9.38
C ARG A 75 -52.03 -92.13 8.33
N ALA A 76 -53.34 -91.96 8.29
CA ALA A 76 -54.01 -91.00 7.40
C ALA A 76 -53.61 -89.55 7.75
N ARG A 77 -53.55 -89.18 9.04
CA ARG A 77 -53.07 -87.87 9.49
C ARG A 77 -51.61 -87.63 9.13
N LEU A 78 -50.74 -88.62 9.35
CA LEU A 78 -49.32 -88.53 9.01
C LEU A 78 -49.12 -88.40 7.49
N LYS A 79 -49.86 -89.19 6.71
CA LYS A 79 -49.87 -89.06 5.25
C LYS A 79 -50.31 -87.66 4.83
N GLY A 80 -51.38 -87.13 5.44
CA GLY A 80 -51.84 -85.77 5.17
C GLY A 80 -50.80 -84.69 5.47
N LEU A 81 -50.06 -84.82 6.56
CA LEU A 81 -48.94 -83.91 6.88
C LEU A 81 -47.81 -84.03 5.86
N TYR A 82 -47.41 -85.25 5.52
CA TYR A 82 -46.35 -85.48 4.53
C TYR A 82 -46.73 -84.97 3.14
N ASP A 83 -47.96 -85.24 2.68
CA ASP A 83 -48.47 -84.76 1.40
C ASP A 83 -48.54 -83.22 1.38
N ALA A 84 -48.87 -82.59 2.51
CA ALA A 84 -48.87 -81.14 2.66
C ALA A 84 -47.47 -80.53 2.64
N GLU A 85 -46.52 -81.10 3.38
CA GLU A 85 -45.11 -80.68 3.39
C GLU A 85 -44.47 -80.86 2.01
N TYR A 86 -44.71 -82.01 1.37
CA TYR A 86 -44.20 -82.30 0.04
C TYR A 86 -44.83 -81.39 -1.02
N GLY A 87 -46.14 -81.12 -0.92
CA GLY A 87 -46.82 -80.12 -1.74
C GLY A 87 -46.23 -78.72 -1.55
N GLY A 88 -46.00 -78.31 -0.30
CA GLY A 88 -45.35 -77.05 0.06
C GLY A 88 -43.95 -76.93 -0.53
N TRP A 89 -43.11 -77.95 -0.38
CA TRP A 89 -41.75 -77.97 -0.92
C TRP A 89 -41.74 -77.89 -2.45
N ILE A 90 -42.65 -78.58 -3.14
CA ILE A 90 -42.79 -78.47 -4.60
C ILE A 90 -43.17 -77.03 -4.99
N THR A 91 -44.12 -76.42 -4.28
CA THR A 91 -44.51 -75.03 -4.57
C THR A 91 -43.38 -74.05 -4.30
N GLU A 92 -42.60 -74.25 -3.23
CA GLU A 92 -41.46 -73.41 -2.88
C GLU A 92 -40.38 -73.51 -3.95
N MET A 93 -39.97 -74.73 -4.34
CA MET A 93 -38.99 -74.96 -5.42
C MET A 93 -39.42 -74.36 -6.76
N GLN A 94 -40.72 -74.38 -7.08
CA GLN A 94 -41.24 -73.74 -8.29
C GLN A 94 -41.28 -72.21 -8.18
N SER A 95 -41.45 -71.67 -6.97
CA SER A 95 -41.53 -70.22 -6.72
C SER A 95 -40.17 -69.54 -6.52
N GLU A 96 -39.17 -70.27 -6.01
CA GLU A 96 -37.84 -69.73 -5.67
C GLU A 96 -36.99 -69.49 -6.93
N THR A 97 -37.24 -70.26 -8.00
CA THR A 97 -36.56 -70.05 -9.28
C THR A 97 -37.24 -68.95 -10.09
N GLU A 98 -36.51 -67.88 -10.42
CA GLU A 98 -36.97 -66.89 -11.43
C GLU A 98 -37.42 -67.63 -12.69
N THR A 99 -38.68 -67.46 -13.09
CA THR A 99 -39.15 -68.00 -14.36
C THR A 99 -38.41 -67.34 -15.52
N ALA A 100 -38.28 -68.03 -16.65
CA ALA A 100 -37.62 -67.47 -17.84
C ALA A 100 -38.27 -66.15 -18.31
N GLU A 101 -39.58 -66.00 -18.12
CA GLU A 101 -40.36 -64.78 -18.37
C GLU A 101 -39.93 -63.64 -17.43
N GLN A 102 -39.89 -63.88 -16.11
CA GLN A 102 -39.46 -62.89 -15.12
C GLN A 102 -38.01 -62.45 -15.35
N ARG A 103 -37.12 -63.38 -15.71
CA ARG A 103 -35.73 -63.06 -16.05
C ARG A 103 -35.64 -62.19 -17.30
N LYS A 104 -36.42 -62.49 -18.34
CA LYS A 104 -36.51 -61.65 -19.55
C LYS A 104 -37.01 -60.26 -19.21
N GLU A 105 -38.03 -60.15 -18.36
CA GLU A 105 -38.60 -58.86 -17.96
C GLU A 105 -37.63 -58.03 -17.09
N ARG A 106 -36.89 -58.67 -16.17
CA ARG A 106 -35.81 -58.03 -15.41
C ARG A 106 -34.69 -57.51 -16.32
N LEU A 107 -34.32 -58.28 -17.35
CA LEU A 107 -33.32 -57.84 -18.33
C LEU A 107 -33.84 -56.70 -19.21
N ARG A 108 -35.11 -56.75 -19.65
CA ARG A 108 -35.75 -55.67 -20.43
C ARG A 108 -35.87 -54.38 -19.63
N SER A 109 -36.38 -54.44 -18.39
CA SER A 109 -36.47 -53.28 -17.51
C SER A 109 -35.11 -52.68 -17.19
N LYS A 110 -34.08 -53.50 -16.93
CA LYS A 110 -32.70 -53.03 -16.75
C LYS A 110 -32.14 -52.37 -18.02
N ALA A 111 -32.41 -52.94 -19.20
CA ALA A 111 -31.99 -52.37 -20.48
C ALA A 111 -32.70 -51.03 -20.77
N MET A 112 -34.00 -50.94 -20.51
CA MET A 112 -34.76 -49.69 -20.62
C MET A 112 -34.26 -48.64 -19.64
N ALA A 113 -33.98 -49.00 -18.38
CA ALA A 113 -33.42 -48.08 -17.40
C ALA A 113 -32.04 -47.54 -17.83
N LEU A 114 -31.18 -48.41 -18.39
CA LEU A 114 -29.88 -47.99 -18.93
C LEU A 114 -30.04 -47.06 -20.14
N LYS A 115 -30.98 -47.36 -21.04
CA LYS A 115 -31.32 -46.51 -22.19
C LYS A 115 -31.80 -45.14 -21.71
N ASN A 116 -32.78 -45.09 -20.82
CA ASN A 116 -33.32 -43.85 -20.27
C ASN A 116 -32.23 -43.02 -19.57
N ARG A 117 -31.32 -43.67 -18.83
CA ARG A 117 -30.18 -42.99 -18.20
C ARG A 117 -29.22 -42.39 -19.23
N ARG A 118 -28.94 -43.10 -20.33
CA ARG A 118 -28.10 -42.59 -21.43
C ARG A 118 -28.77 -41.44 -22.17
N GLU A 119 -30.06 -41.56 -22.45
CA GLU A 119 -30.85 -40.50 -23.10
C GLU A 119 -30.95 -39.26 -22.21
N ALA A 120 -31.16 -39.41 -20.91
CA ALA A 120 -31.13 -38.31 -19.96
C ALA A 120 -29.75 -37.63 -19.90
N ALA A 121 -28.67 -38.42 -19.86
CA ALA A 121 -27.31 -37.87 -19.91
C ALA A 121 -27.05 -37.12 -21.22
N GLN A 122 -27.46 -37.69 -22.36
CA GLN A 122 -27.34 -37.04 -23.67
C GLN A 122 -28.18 -35.77 -23.76
N ALA A 123 -29.42 -35.79 -23.25
CA ALA A 123 -30.29 -34.62 -23.20
C ALA A 123 -29.66 -33.50 -22.37
N SER A 124 -29.16 -33.81 -21.17
CA SER A 124 -28.49 -32.83 -20.31
C SER A 124 -27.23 -32.24 -20.95
N PHE A 125 -26.45 -33.07 -21.66
CA PHE A 125 -25.28 -32.61 -22.40
C PHE A 125 -25.65 -31.69 -23.56
N VAL A 126 -26.67 -32.06 -24.34
CA VAL A 126 -27.16 -31.25 -25.46
C VAL A 126 -27.73 -29.93 -24.95
N GLU A 127 -28.46 -29.95 -23.84
CA GLU A 127 -29.00 -28.75 -23.19
C GLU A 127 -27.88 -27.82 -22.73
N ALA A 128 -26.87 -28.33 -22.03
CA ALA A 128 -25.70 -27.54 -21.64
C ALA A 128 -24.95 -26.94 -22.85
N LYS A 129 -24.86 -27.69 -23.95
CA LYS A 129 -24.24 -27.19 -25.20
C LYS A 129 -25.09 -26.15 -25.91
N ARG A 130 -26.41 -26.30 -25.93
CA ARG A 130 -27.34 -25.28 -26.44
C ARG A 130 -27.28 -24.01 -25.60
N GLN A 131 -27.19 -24.14 -24.28
CA GLN A 131 -27.02 -23.01 -23.38
C GLN A 131 -25.69 -22.29 -23.63
N GLN A 132 -24.60 -23.05 -23.76
CA GLN A 132 -23.30 -22.49 -24.13
C GLN A 132 -23.37 -21.74 -25.47
N GLN A 133 -23.94 -22.37 -26.51
CA GLN A 133 -24.11 -21.76 -27.82
C GLN A 133 -24.94 -20.48 -27.74
N TRP A 134 -26.05 -20.50 -27.01
CA TRP A 134 -26.91 -19.33 -26.82
C TRP A 134 -26.13 -18.18 -26.15
N ARG A 135 -25.44 -18.45 -25.02
CA ARG A 135 -24.60 -17.45 -24.34
C ARG A 135 -23.52 -16.87 -25.24
N ASP A 136 -22.85 -17.71 -26.03
CA ASP A 136 -21.79 -17.27 -26.93
C ASP A 136 -22.34 -16.44 -28.10
N SER A 137 -23.56 -16.73 -28.57
CA SER A 137 -24.25 -16.02 -29.65
C SER A 137 -24.99 -14.74 -29.22
N CYS A 138 -25.36 -14.63 -27.95
CA CYS A 138 -26.16 -13.52 -27.43
C CYS A 138 -25.26 -12.36 -26.96
N ASP A 139 -25.39 -11.20 -27.61
CA ASP A 139 -24.59 -10.03 -27.27
C ASP A 139 -24.91 -9.47 -25.88
N GLU A 140 -26.17 -9.46 -25.48
CA GLU A 140 -26.61 -9.02 -24.14
C GLU A 140 -25.96 -9.86 -23.04
N ALA A 141 -25.95 -11.19 -23.20
CA ALA A 141 -25.25 -12.09 -22.28
C ALA A 141 -23.75 -11.77 -22.20
N ARG A 142 -23.11 -11.47 -23.34
CA ARG A 142 -21.69 -11.06 -23.38
C ARG A 142 -21.45 -9.73 -22.67
N THR A 143 -22.37 -8.77 -22.78
CA THR A 143 -22.27 -7.49 -22.05
C THR A 143 -22.44 -7.69 -20.55
N LEU A 144 -23.33 -8.58 -20.11
CA LEU A 144 -23.50 -8.93 -18.69
C LEU A 144 -22.26 -9.63 -18.13
N ASP A 145 -21.71 -10.60 -18.85
CA ASP A 145 -20.46 -11.28 -18.46
C ASP A 145 -19.29 -10.28 -18.37
N SER A 146 -19.22 -9.31 -19.28
CA SER A 146 -18.20 -8.25 -19.25
C SER A 146 -18.36 -7.32 -18.03
N LYS A 147 -19.60 -6.94 -17.69
CA LYS A 147 -19.90 -6.17 -16.47
C LYS A 147 -19.53 -6.94 -15.21
N ALA A 148 -19.88 -8.23 -15.15
CA ALA A 148 -19.52 -9.10 -14.03
C ALA A 148 -18.00 -9.22 -13.88
N LEU A 149 -17.26 -9.37 -14.99
CA LEU A 149 -15.80 -9.38 -14.98
C LEU A 149 -15.24 -8.06 -14.47
N LEU A 150 -15.80 -6.92 -14.91
CA LEU A 150 -15.41 -5.60 -14.41
C LEU A 150 -15.64 -5.47 -12.91
N HIS A 151 -16.78 -5.92 -12.40
CA HIS A 151 -17.06 -5.96 -10.95
C HIS A 151 -16.06 -6.83 -10.19
N TYR A 152 -15.71 -7.99 -10.74
CA TYR A 152 -14.69 -8.87 -10.15
C TYR A 152 -13.30 -8.20 -10.11
N VAL A 153 -12.86 -7.61 -11.23
CA VAL A 153 -11.56 -6.94 -11.32
C VAL A 153 -11.50 -5.71 -10.41
N THR A 154 -12.57 -4.92 -10.35
CA THR A 154 -12.63 -3.75 -9.46
C THR A 154 -12.60 -4.14 -7.98
N ALA A 155 -13.31 -5.21 -7.60
CA ALA A 155 -13.26 -5.75 -6.25
C ALA A 155 -11.86 -6.28 -5.89
N ALA A 156 -11.23 -7.04 -6.80
CA ALA A 156 -9.86 -7.53 -6.62
C ALA A 156 -8.85 -6.38 -6.46
N ARG A 157 -8.94 -5.35 -7.30
CA ARG A 157 -8.10 -4.15 -7.22
C ARG A 157 -8.30 -3.39 -5.92
N LYS A 158 -9.53 -3.29 -5.42
CA LYS A 158 -9.80 -2.68 -4.11
C LYS A 158 -9.09 -3.44 -3.00
N SER A 159 -9.20 -4.77 -2.98
CA SER A 159 -8.48 -5.62 -2.02
C SER A 159 -6.96 -5.44 -2.10
N GLU A 160 -6.41 -5.26 -3.30
CA GLU A 160 -4.97 -5.01 -3.48
C GLU A 160 -4.55 -3.63 -2.94
N LEU A 161 -5.37 -2.60 -3.14
CA LEU A 161 -5.13 -1.26 -2.59
C LEU A 161 -5.19 -1.26 -1.07
N ASP A 162 -6.19 -1.92 -0.49
CA ASP A 162 -6.33 -2.07 0.97
C ASP A 162 -5.11 -2.82 1.56
N PHE A 163 -4.65 -3.87 0.88
CA PHE A 163 -3.42 -4.59 1.26
C PHE A 163 -2.17 -3.69 1.16
N LYS A 164 -2.06 -2.88 0.11
CA LYS A 164 -0.94 -1.94 -0.05
C LYS A 164 -0.95 -0.85 1.02
N GLU A 165 -2.13 -0.34 1.38
CA GLU A 165 -2.27 0.65 2.43
C GLU A 165 -1.86 0.09 3.80
N THR A 166 -2.38 -1.09 4.16
CA THR A 166 -1.98 -1.78 5.39
C THR A 166 -0.48 -2.04 5.44
N LYS A 167 0.12 -2.51 4.33
CA LYS A 167 1.56 -2.69 4.22
C LYS A 167 2.34 -1.37 4.37
N ASN A 168 1.90 -0.29 3.74
CA ASN A 168 2.55 1.02 3.89
C ASN A 168 2.52 1.51 5.35
N VAL A 169 1.43 1.24 6.07
CA VAL A 169 1.33 1.59 7.50
C VAL A 169 2.31 0.74 8.32
N THR A 170 2.40 -0.57 8.08
CA THR A 170 3.37 -1.42 8.78
C THR A 170 4.80 -0.99 8.49
N ASP A 171 5.13 -0.73 7.22
CA ASP A 171 6.47 -0.30 6.80
C ASP A 171 6.85 1.04 7.45
N LYS A 172 5.90 1.98 7.60
CA LYS A 172 6.12 3.25 8.32
C LYS A 172 6.35 3.04 9.82
N ILE A 173 5.61 2.15 10.46
CA ILE A 173 5.78 1.81 11.88
C ILE A 173 7.15 1.18 12.10
N GLU A 174 7.55 0.23 11.24
CA GLU A 174 8.87 -0.40 11.28
C GLU A 174 9.99 0.61 11.06
N ALA A 175 9.88 1.46 10.03
CA ALA A 175 10.85 2.52 9.77
C ALA A 175 10.99 3.50 10.95
N ALA A 176 9.89 3.85 11.61
CA ALA A 176 9.91 4.70 12.81
C ALA A 176 10.65 4.04 13.97
N LYS A 177 10.41 2.74 14.22
CA LYS A 177 11.15 1.95 15.22
C LYS A 177 12.64 1.90 14.91
N PHE A 178 13.02 1.60 13.68
CA PHE A 178 14.42 1.59 13.27
C PHE A 178 15.09 2.96 13.42
N ALA A 179 14.36 4.05 13.11
CA ALA A 179 14.86 5.40 13.30
C ALA A 179 15.06 5.74 14.80
N GLU A 180 14.16 5.29 15.67
CA GLU A 180 14.29 5.45 17.12
C GLU A 180 15.50 4.67 17.67
N GLU A 181 15.64 3.41 17.28
CA GLU A 181 16.80 2.58 17.64
C GLU A 181 18.12 3.21 17.15
N TRP A 182 18.13 3.74 15.93
CA TRP A 182 19.29 4.43 15.36
C TRP A 182 19.65 5.69 16.16
N ARG A 183 18.67 6.54 16.49
CA ARG A 183 18.88 7.72 17.33
C ARG A 183 19.41 7.32 18.71
N GLY A 184 18.89 6.25 19.29
CA GLY A 184 19.39 5.70 20.55
C GLY A 184 20.88 5.34 20.46
N ARG A 185 21.31 4.66 19.40
CA ARG A 185 22.72 4.33 19.16
C ARG A 185 23.59 5.57 18.94
N MET A 186 23.10 6.56 18.18
CA MET A 186 23.83 7.81 17.96
C MET A 186 24.02 8.59 19.26
N LYS A 187 23.00 8.64 20.12
CA LYS A 187 23.10 9.29 21.42
C LYS A 187 24.15 8.62 22.31
N VAL A 188 24.22 7.29 22.32
CA VAL A 188 25.26 6.56 23.06
C VAL A 188 26.67 6.90 22.56
N LEU A 189 26.84 7.08 21.24
CA LEU A 189 28.12 7.51 20.67
C LEU A 189 28.46 8.94 21.06
N GLU A 190 27.49 9.86 20.98
CA GLU A 190 27.65 11.26 21.37
C GLU A 190 27.99 11.40 22.87
N ASP A 191 27.26 10.69 23.74
CA ASP A 191 27.54 10.64 25.19
C ASP A 191 28.96 10.13 25.46
N ARG A 192 29.44 9.14 24.69
CA ARG A 192 30.81 8.64 24.78
C ARG A 192 31.83 9.66 24.30
N GLU A 193 31.59 10.35 23.19
CA GLU A 193 32.50 11.41 22.68
C GLU A 193 32.60 12.59 23.67
N ILE A 194 31.48 12.99 24.28
CA ILE A 194 31.45 14.00 25.33
C ILE A 194 32.26 13.54 26.55
N ALA A 195 32.09 12.29 26.99
CA ALA A 195 32.86 11.73 28.10
C ALA A 195 34.36 11.68 27.80
N ASP A 196 34.75 11.23 26.59
CA ASP A 196 36.15 11.19 26.16
C ASP A 196 36.74 12.61 26.05
N ALA A 197 35.96 13.59 25.55
CA ALA A 197 36.38 14.99 25.49
C ALA A 197 36.57 15.60 26.88
N HIS A 198 35.65 15.32 27.81
CA HIS A 198 35.77 15.73 29.21
C HIS A 198 37.00 15.12 29.87
N ALA A 199 37.23 13.83 29.71
CA ALA A 199 38.41 13.14 30.24
C ALA A 199 39.72 13.72 29.68
N ARG A 200 39.77 14.05 28.38
CA ARG A 200 40.92 14.75 27.77
C ARG A 200 41.11 16.14 28.35
N HIS A 201 40.03 16.89 28.56
CA HIS A 201 40.09 18.22 29.16
C HIS A 201 40.63 18.16 30.59
N GLU A 202 40.12 17.24 31.42
CA GLU A 202 40.61 17.02 32.78
C GLU A 202 42.09 16.61 32.81
N ALA A 203 42.51 15.72 31.93
CA ALA A 203 43.92 15.33 31.81
C ALA A 203 44.83 16.50 31.41
N ASN A 204 44.39 17.34 30.48
CA ASN A 204 45.12 18.55 30.07
C ASN A 204 45.20 19.58 31.20
N GLU A 205 44.10 19.78 31.94
CA GLU A 205 44.06 20.67 33.10
C GLU A 205 44.98 20.18 34.23
N ALA A 206 45.02 18.87 34.49
CA ALA A 206 45.96 18.28 35.43
C ALA A 206 47.41 18.52 34.99
N CYS A 207 47.74 18.25 33.73
CA CYS A 207 49.07 18.50 33.16
C CYS A 207 49.47 19.98 33.24
N ARG A 208 48.53 20.91 32.98
CA ARG A 208 48.77 22.34 33.12
C ARG A 208 49.13 22.73 34.56
N ARG A 209 48.36 22.23 35.55
CA ARG A 209 48.67 22.49 36.97
C ARG A 209 50.05 22.00 37.36
N ASP A 210 50.44 20.82 36.90
CA ASP A 210 51.77 20.26 37.15
C ASP A 210 52.88 21.12 36.51
N LEU A 211 52.65 21.62 35.29
CA LEU A 211 53.60 22.52 34.62
C LEU A 211 53.71 23.89 35.32
N ASP A 212 52.59 24.47 35.75
CA ASP A 212 52.58 25.73 36.50
C ASP A 212 53.37 25.58 37.82
N GLU A 213 53.19 24.46 38.52
CA GLU A 213 53.95 24.15 39.73
C GLU A 213 55.45 23.99 39.43
N GLN A 214 55.82 23.32 38.33
CA GLN A 214 57.23 23.22 37.90
C GLN A 214 57.84 24.59 37.58
N VAL A 215 57.08 25.48 36.92
CA VAL A 215 57.52 26.85 36.64
C VAL A 215 57.70 27.64 37.93
N ARG A 216 56.77 27.51 38.88
CA ARG A 216 56.88 28.13 40.22
C ARG A 216 58.15 27.69 40.94
N ILE A 217 58.37 26.38 41.04
CA ILE A 217 59.58 25.80 41.66
C ILE A 217 60.86 26.30 40.96
N LYS A 218 60.87 26.35 39.62
CA LYS A 218 62.01 26.86 38.86
C LYS A 218 62.25 28.35 39.10
N GLY A 219 61.18 29.13 39.19
CA GLY A 219 61.24 30.56 39.53
C GLY A 219 61.84 30.79 40.92
N GLU A 220 61.37 30.05 41.93
CA GLU A 220 61.90 30.09 43.29
C GLU A 220 63.40 29.74 43.34
N ARG A 221 63.82 28.67 42.64
CA ARG A 221 65.24 28.30 42.53
C ARG A 221 66.08 29.39 41.88
N ARG A 222 65.55 30.07 40.86
CA ARG A 222 66.25 31.18 40.18
C ARG A 222 66.40 32.38 41.11
N LEU A 223 65.37 32.72 41.89
CA LEU A 223 65.44 33.80 42.87
C LEU A 223 66.49 33.49 43.95
N GLN A 224 66.49 32.26 44.47
CA GLN A 224 67.52 31.81 45.43
C GLN A 224 68.94 31.93 44.85
N LEU A 225 69.13 31.58 43.56
CA LEU A 225 70.41 31.73 42.89
C LEU A 225 70.82 33.21 42.78
N ILE A 226 69.90 34.10 42.39
CA ILE A 226 70.18 35.54 42.30
C ILE A 226 70.53 36.11 43.68
N GLU A 227 69.82 35.71 44.73
CA GLU A 227 70.15 36.12 46.10
C GLU A 227 71.52 35.63 46.53
N SER A 228 71.90 34.39 46.20
CA SER A 228 73.26 33.90 46.47
C SER A 228 74.33 34.70 45.72
N MET A 229 74.16 34.92 44.40
CA MET A 229 75.11 35.70 43.60
C MET A 229 75.21 37.15 44.09
N ARG A 230 74.12 37.72 44.59
CA ARG A 230 74.12 39.07 45.16
C ARG A 230 74.91 39.11 46.47
N LYS A 231 74.76 38.11 47.34
CA LYS A 231 75.57 38.01 48.57
C LYS A 231 77.06 37.86 48.24
N ASP A 232 77.39 36.99 47.30
CA ASP A 232 78.77 36.79 46.85
C ASP A 232 79.36 38.09 46.27
N ALA A 233 78.59 38.84 45.46
CA ALA A 233 79.02 40.12 44.92
C ALA A 233 79.17 41.22 45.99
N GLU A 234 78.32 41.22 47.02
CA GLU A 234 78.45 42.12 48.16
C GLU A 234 79.73 41.81 48.96
N GLU A 235 80.08 40.52 49.13
CA GLU A 235 81.35 40.10 49.73
C GLU A 235 82.56 40.55 48.89
N GLU A 236 82.57 40.31 47.57
CA GLU A 236 83.65 40.77 46.68
C GLU A 236 83.83 42.31 46.69
N LEU A 237 82.73 43.07 46.73
CA LEU A 237 82.77 44.53 46.84
C LEU A 237 83.42 45.00 48.14
N THR A 238 83.16 44.31 49.26
CA THR A 238 83.81 44.66 50.54
C THR A 238 85.31 44.39 50.52
N GLU A 239 85.75 43.31 49.86
CA GLU A 239 87.17 43.00 49.69
C GLU A 239 87.88 44.04 48.80
N LEU A 240 87.25 44.45 47.70
CA LEU A 240 87.76 45.49 46.80
C LEU A 240 87.85 46.85 47.50
N ALA A 241 86.82 47.23 48.28
CA ALA A 241 86.84 48.47 49.04
C ALA A 241 88.00 48.49 50.06
N ALA A 242 88.26 47.36 50.73
CA ALA A 242 89.40 47.22 51.64
C ALA A 242 90.75 47.32 50.90
N ALA A 243 90.85 46.84 49.66
CA ALA A 243 92.05 46.99 48.84
C ALA A 243 92.29 48.45 48.42
N ILE A 244 91.23 49.15 47.97
CA ILE A 244 91.31 50.58 47.59
C ILE A 244 91.77 51.44 48.77
N GLN A 245 91.25 51.21 49.99
CA GLN A 245 91.68 51.95 51.17
C GLN A 245 93.18 51.77 51.46
N ARG A 246 93.74 50.56 51.27
CA ARG A 246 95.18 50.33 51.43
C ARG A 246 96.01 51.10 50.40
N ASP A 247 95.56 51.12 49.14
CA ASP A 247 96.23 51.87 48.07
C ASP A 247 96.16 53.38 48.31
N GLU A 248 95.03 53.91 48.77
CA GLU A 248 94.86 55.32 49.12
C GLU A 248 95.79 55.75 50.27
N ASP A 249 95.94 54.93 51.31
CA ASP A 249 96.86 55.19 52.42
C ASP A 249 98.33 55.20 51.96
N GLU A 250 98.68 54.31 51.03
CA GLU A 250 100.03 54.27 50.44
C GLU A 250 100.32 55.52 49.58
N GLN A 251 99.32 56.00 48.83
CA GLN A 251 99.42 57.25 48.06
C GLN A 251 99.54 58.48 48.96
N ARG A 252 98.80 58.53 50.08
CA ARG A 252 98.93 59.63 51.07
C ARG A 252 100.33 59.71 51.65
N ARG A 253 100.96 58.58 51.96
CA ARG A 253 102.37 58.58 52.41
C ARG A 253 103.32 59.16 51.37
N ARG A 254 103.15 58.81 50.09
CA ARG A 254 103.97 59.36 48.99
C ARG A 254 103.79 60.86 48.82
N THR A 255 102.57 61.38 48.97
CA THR A 255 102.31 62.84 48.84
C THR A 255 102.87 63.62 50.03
N GLU A 256 102.80 63.09 51.25
CA GLU A 256 103.42 63.72 52.43
C GLU A 256 104.94 63.84 52.30
N GLU A 257 105.61 62.79 51.81
CA GLU A 257 107.05 62.82 51.51
C GLU A 257 107.40 63.82 50.41
N ALA A 258 106.58 63.93 49.36
CA ALA A 258 106.75 64.93 48.30
C ALA A 258 106.56 66.37 48.82
N HIS A 259 105.62 66.60 49.74
CA HIS A 259 105.41 67.90 50.36
C HIS A 259 106.55 68.32 51.30
N ALA A 260 107.18 67.38 52.01
CA ALA A 260 108.39 67.66 52.80
C ALA A 260 109.55 68.14 51.92
N ARG A 261 109.83 67.42 50.82
CA ARG A 261 110.84 67.83 49.81
C ARG A 261 110.51 69.20 49.18
N GLY A 262 109.22 69.48 48.95
CA GLY A 262 108.76 70.75 48.40
C GLY A 262 108.86 71.96 49.34
N ARG A 263 108.97 71.76 50.67
CA ARG A 263 109.22 72.85 51.64
C ARG A 263 110.68 73.30 51.63
N GLU A 264 111.62 72.37 51.52
CA GLU A 264 113.06 72.67 51.44
C GLU A 264 113.41 73.47 50.17
N VAL A 265 112.79 73.13 49.04
CA VAL A 265 112.97 73.86 47.76
C VAL A 265 112.36 75.28 47.79
N ARG A 266 111.32 75.51 48.61
CA ARG A 266 110.72 76.84 48.77
C ARG A 266 111.59 77.80 49.59
N ALA A 267 112.20 77.33 50.69
CA ALA A 267 113.13 78.14 51.47
C ALA A 267 114.38 78.56 50.67
N PHE A 268 114.86 77.70 49.76
CA PHE A 268 115.96 78.02 48.83
C PHE A 268 115.58 79.08 47.77
N ASN A 269 114.31 79.12 47.35
CA ASN A 269 113.83 80.08 46.35
C ASN A 269 113.51 81.47 46.94
N GLU A 270 113.12 81.58 48.21
CA GLU A 270 112.89 82.88 48.87
C GLU A 270 114.19 83.70 49.01
N ALA A 271 115.34 83.06 49.24
CA ALA A 271 116.65 83.72 49.26
C ALA A 271 117.05 84.33 47.89
N ARG A 272 116.53 83.79 46.79
CA ARG A 272 116.80 84.23 45.41
C ARG A 272 115.83 85.33 44.95
N LEU A 273 114.71 85.52 45.64
CA LEU A 273 113.68 86.51 45.31
C LEU A 273 114.11 87.95 45.69
N ASN A 274 114.90 88.10 46.77
CA ASN A 274 115.43 89.42 47.18
C ASN A 274 116.42 90.01 46.16
N MET A 275 117.12 89.19 45.37
CA MET A 275 117.97 89.65 44.26
C MET A 275 117.21 89.97 42.96
N ARG A 276 115.94 89.55 42.85
CA ARG A 276 115.08 89.87 41.69
C ARG A 276 114.34 91.20 41.85
N GLN A 277 114.16 91.70 43.07
CA GLN A 277 113.48 92.98 43.33
C GLN A 277 114.30 94.19 42.86
N GLU A 278 115.64 94.11 42.83
CA GLU A 278 116.52 95.17 42.29
C GLU A 278 116.52 95.24 40.75
N ARG A 279 116.23 94.13 40.05
CA ARG A 279 116.11 94.08 38.58
C ARG A 279 114.75 94.59 38.07
N ALA A 280 113.68 94.39 38.83
CA ALA A 280 112.33 94.82 38.48
C ALA A 280 112.12 96.35 38.51
N ALA A 281 113.07 97.13 39.06
CA ALA A 281 113.07 98.60 38.97
C ALA A 281 113.56 99.13 37.61
N LEU A 282 114.31 98.33 36.85
CA LEU A 282 114.88 98.71 35.55
C LEU A 282 113.91 98.43 34.38
N GLU A 283 113.06 97.41 34.49
CA GLU A 283 112.13 96.97 33.43
C GLU A 283 110.86 97.83 33.32
N ARG A 284 110.46 98.54 34.39
CA ARG A 284 109.29 99.45 34.37
C ARG A 284 109.45 100.69 33.49
N GLN A 285 110.67 100.98 33.00
CA GLN A 285 110.93 102.06 32.04
C GLN A 285 110.83 101.62 30.56
N GLN A 286 110.73 100.31 30.28
CA GLN A 286 110.66 99.77 28.90
C GLN A 286 109.22 99.41 28.47
N ASP A 287 108.30 99.14 29.40
CA ASP A 287 106.90 98.77 29.10
C ASP A 287 105.97 99.94 28.70
N LEU A 288 106.44 101.19 28.75
CA LEU A 288 105.65 102.36 28.32
C LEU A 288 105.65 102.57 26.79
N LEU A 289 106.62 101.97 26.07
CA LEU A 289 106.71 101.99 24.61
C LEU A 289 105.84 100.91 23.93
N LEU A 290 105.40 99.88 24.67
CA LEU A 290 104.58 98.78 24.14
C LEU A 290 103.08 99.11 24.11
N LEU A 291 102.63 100.14 24.84
CA LEU A 291 101.21 100.51 24.95
C LEU A 291 100.70 101.41 23.81
N GLN A 292 101.59 102.11 23.08
CA GLN A 292 101.21 102.99 21.97
C GLN A 292 100.99 102.25 20.64
N TYR A 293 101.56 101.05 20.46
CA TYR A 293 101.41 100.24 19.25
C TYR A 293 100.07 99.46 19.18
N GLY A 294 99.48 99.12 20.33
CA GLY A 294 98.21 98.36 20.40
C GLY A 294 96.97 99.16 19.97
N MET A 295 96.99 100.48 20.13
CA MET A 295 95.85 101.35 19.85
C MET A 295 95.61 101.59 18.35
N GLU A 296 96.60 101.30 17.48
CA GLU A 296 96.46 101.43 16.01
C GLU A 296 95.90 100.16 15.34
N GLN A 297 96.01 98.99 15.96
CA GLN A 297 95.51 97.71 15.41
C GLN A 297 93.99 97.52 15.60
N GLU A 298 93.41 98.06 16.67
CA GLU A 298 91.97 98.05 16.95
C GLU A 298 91.16 98.83 15.89
N ARG A 299 91.72 99.91 15.35
CA ARG A 299 91.06 100.74 14.32
C ARG A 299 90.90 100.02 12.96
N LYS A 300 91.71 99.00 12.67
CA LYS A 300 91.63 98.22 11.42
C LYS A 300 90.54 97.13 11.46
N ARG A 301 90.25 96.56 12.62
CA ARG A 301 89.23 95.51 12.79
C ARG A 301 87.79 96.03 12.66
N ILE A 302 87.55 97.28 13.04
CA ILE A 302 86.22 97.92 12.96
C ILE A 302 85.80 98.16 11.48
N ALA A 303 86.76 98.30 10.55
CA ALA A 303 86.47 98.47 9.12
C ALA A 303 86.09 97.16 8.40
N GLU A 304 86.64 96.01 8.82
CA GLU A 304 86.35 94.71 8.22
C GLU A 304 84.97 94.16 8.62
N GLU A 305 84.44 94.57 9.76
CA GLU A 305 83.13 94.16 10.26
C GLU A 305 81.96 94.86 9.52
N GLN A 306 82.18 96.11 9.08
CA GLN A 306 81.19 96.85 8.30
C GLN A 306 81.02 96.30 6.87
N ALA A 307 82.09 95.78 6.27
CA ALA A 307 82.07 95.17 4.94
C ALA A 307 81.30 93.83 4.90
N LYS A 308 81.37 93.03 5.96
CA LYS A 308 80.60 91.77 6.07
C LYS A 308 79.09 92.02 6.19
N ARG A 309 78.70 93.09 6.89
CA ARG A 309 77.29 93.50 7.05
C ARG A 309 76.62 93.91 5.73
N GLN A 310 77.36 94.50 4.80
CA GLN A 310 76.83 94.88 3.48
C GLN A 310 76.69 93.68 2.53
N LEU A 311 77.53 92.65 2.66
CA LEU A 311 77.39 91.39 1.91
C LEU A 311 76.15 90.61 2.33
N GLU A 312 75.82 90.58 3.62
CA GLU A 312 74.61 89.91 4.13
C GLU A 312 73.32 90.61 3.66
N ILE A 313 73.31 91.95 3.63
CA ILE A 313 72.17 92.73 3.12
C ILE A 313 71.95 92.45 1.63
N ASN A 314 73.00 92.37 0.82
CA ASN A 314 72.88 92.07 -0.61
C ASN A 314 72.40 90.63 -0.86
N ALA A 315 72.92 89.65 -0.10
CA ALA A 315 72.48 88.25 -0.20
C ALA A 315 70.99 88.06 0.17
N THR A 316 70.50 88.78 1.19
CA THR A 316 69.06 88.75 1.51
C THR A 316 68.19 89.38 0.42
N ARG A 317 68.68 90.41 -0.28
CA ARG A 317 67.96 91.06 -1.37
C ARG A 317 67.82 90.13 -2.58
N GLU A 318 68.90 89.48 -2.98
CA GLU A 318 68.91 88.49 -4.08
C GLU A 318 67.98 87.30 -3.77
N TYR A 319 67.95 86.82 -2.52
CA TYR A 319 67.02 85.76 -2.10
C TYR A 319 65.54 86.18 -2.21
N THR A 320 65.21 87.44 -1.88
CA THR A 320 63.84 87.94 -2.00
C THR A 320 63.38 88.14 -3.44
N GLU A 321 64.28 88.48 -4.36
CA GLU A 321 63.95 88.59 -5.78
C GLU A 321 63.72 87.22 -6.40
N HIS A 322 64.52 86.21 -6.01
CA HIS A 322 64.34 84.85 -6.50
C HIS A 322 63.04 84.19 -6.01
N LEU A 323 62.59 84.52 -4.79
CA LEU A 323 61.27 84.12 -4.28
C LEU A 323 60.11 84.73 -5.07
N LYS A 324 60.23 86.00 -5.51
CA LYS A 324 59.22 86.65 -6.34
C LYS A 324 59.17 86.05 -7.74
N GLU A 325 60.32 85.67 -8.32
CA GLU A 325 60.37 84.96 -9.60
C GLU A 325 59.75 83.56 -9.52
N LEU A 326 59.90 82.85 -8.39
CA LEU A 326 59.24 81.55 -8.16
C LEU A 326 57.71 81.69 -8.08
N MET A 327 57.20 82.70 -7.37
CA MET A 327 55.75 82.94 -7.29
C MET A 327 55.13 83.32 -8.64
N ILE A 328 55.86 84.04 -9.50
CA ILE A 328 55.38 84.37 -10.86
C ILE A 328 55.34 83.12 -11.75
N LYS A 329 56.30 82.20 -11.60
CA LYS A 329 56.33 80.93 -12.36
C LYS A 329 55.24 79.96 -11.92
N GLU A 330 55.02 79.80 -10.60
CA GLU A 330 53.91 78.97 -10.10
C GLU A 330 52.54 79.51 -10.51
N ALA A 331 52.34 80.85 -10.46
CA ALA A 331 51.09 81.45 -10.92
C ALA A 331 50.86 81.30 -12.43
N GLN A 332 51.92 81.23 -13.24
CA GLN A 332 51.83 80.94 -14.67
C GLN A 332 51.47 79.46 -14.91
N ASP A 333 52.10 78.54 -14.19
CA ASP A 333 51.84 77.10 -14.32
C ASP A 333 50.42 76.72 -13.85
N ASP A 334 49.90 77.31 -12.77
CA ASP A 334 48.53 77.07 -12.31
C ASP A 334 47.47 77.60 -13.29
N SER A 335 47.75 78.74 -13.95
CA SER A 335 46.85 79.31 -14.97
C SER A 335 46.73 78.43 -16.22
N GLU A 336 47.79 77.72 -16.60
CA GLU A 336 47.79 76.79 -17.73
C GLU A 336 47.05 75.49 -17.39
N VAL A 337 47.18 75.00 -16.15
CA VAL A 337 46.46 73.81 -15.67
C VAL A 337 44.95 74.07 -15.58
N ASP A 338 44.54 75.23 -15.08
CA ASP A 338 43.12 75.59 -14.98
C ASP A 338 42.49 75.82 -16.37
N ALA A 339 43.22 76.40 -17.32
CA ALA A 339 42.76 76.54 -18.71
C ALA A 339 42.58 75.18 -19.41
N ILE A 340 43.36 74.15 -19.05
CA ILE A 340 43.20 72.79 -19.58
C ILE A 340 41.97 72.12 -18.97
N ARG A 341 41.73 72.29 -17.67
CA ARG A 341 40.53 71.73 -16.99
C ARG A 341 39.24 72.32 -17.55
N GLU A 342 39.18 73.63 -17.75
CA GLU A 342 37.99 74.30 -18.30
C GLU A 342 37.67 73.84 -19.74
N ARG A 343 38.70 73.57 -20.55
CA ARG A 343 38.52 73.00 -21.91
C ARG A 343 38.01 71.56 -21.87
N GLU A 344 38.48 70.73 -20.96
CA GLU A 344 37.99 69.36 -20.83
C GLU A 344 36.55 69.32 -20.28
N GLU A 345 36.23 70.17 -19.31
CA GLU A 345 34.88 70.28 -18.75
C GLU A 345 33.88 70.76 -19.80
N ASN A 346 34.22 71.80 -20.58
CA ASN A 346 33.40 72.27 -21.68
C ASN A 346 33.19 71.18 -22.76
N ARG A 347 34.22 70.38 -23.07
CA ARG A 347 34.10 69.27 -24.03
C ARG A 347 33.17 68.16 -23.55
N VAL A 348 33.11 67.91 -22.24
CA VAL A 348 32.17 66.94 -21.64
C VAL A 348 30.75 67.49 -21.66
N TRP A 349 30.56 68.77 -21.36
CA TRP A 349 29.26 69.44 -21.43
C TRP A 349 28.71 69.50 -22.86
N GLU A 350 29.55 69.82 -23.86
CA GLU A 350 29.15 69.82 -25.27
C GLU A 350 28.70 68.44 -25.75
N LYS A 351 29.39 67.36 -25.33
CA LYS A 351 28.97 65.98 -25.65
C LYS A 351 27.63 65.63 -25.03
N ARG A 352 27.41 65.98 -23.76
CA ARG A 352 26.12 65.75 -23.09
C ARG A 352 24.98 66.55 -23.74
N ASP A 353 25.23 67.80 -24.10
CA ASP A 353 24.22 68.64 -24.73
C ASP A 353 23.90 68.16 -26.16
N ALA A 354 24.91 67.69 -26.91
CA ALA A 354 24.72 67.07 -28.21
C ALA A 354 23.90 65.76 -28.13
N GLU A 355 24.16 64.91 -27.13
CA GLU A 355 23.37 63.69 -26.88
C GLU A 355 21.92 64.02 -26.53
N LEU A 356 21.68 65.03 -25.68
CA LEU A 356 20.34 65.46 -25.30
C LEU A 356 19.56 66.05 -26.49
N ARG A 357 20.23 66.85 -27.33
CA ARG A 357 19.66 67.39 -28.58
C ARG A 357 19.31 66.27 -29.57
N ALA A 358 20.17 65.26 -29.72
CA ALA A 358 19.89 64.12 -30.60
C ALA A 358 18.67 63.31 -30.10
N GLN A 359 18.55 63.07 -28.79
CA GLN A 359 17.39 62.38 -28.21
C GLN A 359 16.09 63.17 -28.37
N THR A 360 16.12 64.48 -28.13
CA THR A 360 14.95 65.35 -28.28
C THR A 360 14.50 65.48 -29.73
N GLU A 361 15.42 65.58 -30.68
CA GLU A 361 15.10 65.55 -32.12
C GLU A 361 14.52 64.20 -32.56
N ALA A 362 15.08 63.08 -32.10
CA ALA A 362 14.55 61.75 -32.40
C ALA A 362 13.12 61.59 -31.86
N ARG A 363 12.86 62.09 -30.64
CA ARG A 363 11.51 62.09 -30.05
C ARG A 363 10.54 62.99 -30.83
N ARG A 364 11.00 64.14 -31.33
CA ARG A 364 10.18 65.03 -32.17
C ARG A 364 9.81 64.38 -33.50
N ARG A 365 10.78 63.76 -34.19
CA ARG A 365 10.54 63.04 -35.45
C ARG A 365 9.57 61.87 -35.27
N LEU A 366 9.70 61.11 -34.19
CA LEU A 366 8.77 60.03 -33.86
C LEU A 366 7.33 60.57 -33.67
N MET A 367 7.17 61.67 -32.93
CA MET A 367 5.86 62.30 -32.72
C MET A 367 5.26 62.83 -34.02
N GLU A 368 6.06 63.44 -34.90
CA GLU A 368 5.61 63.89 -36.22
C GLU A 368 5.08 62.72 -37.07
N ILE A 369 5.78 61.57 -37.09
CA ILE A 369 5.34 60.36 -37.80
C ILE A 369 4.03 59.80 -37.22
N VAL A 370 3.93 59.71 -35.88
CA VAL A 370 2.71 59.21 -35.21
C VAL A 370 1.51 60.13 -35.47
N HIS A 371 1.71 61.45 -35.46
CA HIS A 371 0.65 62.40 -35.78
C HIS A 371 0.22 62.33 -37.24
N ALA A 372 1.16 62.22 -38.19
CA ALA A 372 0.86 62.05 -39.61
C ALA A 372 0.06 60.75 -39.85
N GLY A 373 0.52 59.61 -39.31
CA GLY A 373 -0.19 58.33 -39.44
C GLY A 373 -1.58 58.34 -38.82
N ARG A 374 -1.77 59.03 -37.68
CA ARG A 374 -3.10 59.17 -37.07
C ARG A 374 -4.05 60.04 -37.89
N GLN A 375 -3.56 61.08 -38.54
CA GLN A 375 -4.37 61.90 -39.45
C GLN A 375 -4.80 61.12 -40.70
N GLU A 376 -3.92 60.29 -41.27
CA GLU A 376 -4.25 59.43 -42.41
C GLU A 376 -5.32 58.38 -42.07
N GLN A 377 -5.22 57.73 -40.90
CA GLN A 377 -6.25 56.78 -40.45
C GLN A 377 -7.63 57.43 -40.29
N ILE A 378 -7.68 58.66 -39.77
CA ILE A 378 -8.95 59.40 -39.61
C ILE A 378 -9.57 59.75 -40.97
N LYS A 379 -8.75 60.12 -41.96
CA LYS A 379 -9.24 60.40 -43.33
C LYS A 379 -9.77 59.14 -44.01
N ALA A 380 -9.01 58.04 -43.98
CA ALA A 380 -9.41 56.77 -44.59
C ALA A 380 -10.70 56.21 -43.98
N LYS A 381 -10.93 56.39 -42.67
CA LYS A 381 -12.19 55.97 -42.03
C LYS A 381 -13.39 56.80 -42.53
N ARG A 382 -13.24 58.12 -42.63
CA ARG A 382 -14.32 59.01 -43.11
C ARG A 382 -14.71 58.74 -44.57
N GLU A 383 -13.75 58.38 -45.42
CA GLU A 383 -14.02 58.06 -46.83
C GLU A 383 -14.77 56.74 -46.99
N ARG A 384 -14.46 55.72 -46.17
CA ARG A 384 -15.22 54.45 -46.14
C ARG A 384 -16.67 54.66 -45.68
N ASP A 385 -16.84 55.37 -44.57
CA ASP A 385 -18.18 55.65 -44.00
C ASP A 385 -19.08 56.44 -44.98
N ALA A 386 -18.50 57.20 -45.92
CA ALA A 386 -19.24 57.94 -46.94
C ALA A 386 -19.68 57.07 -48.13
N ILE A 387 -18.88 56.08 -48.51
CA ILE A 387 -19.20 55.16 -49.62
C ILE A 387 -20.31 54.19 -49.21
N ASP A 388 -20.25 53.68 -47.98
CA ASP A 388 -21.23 52.71 -47.47
C ASP A 388 -22.66 53.30 -47.41
N ARG A 389 -22.79 54.57 -47.03
CA ARG A 389 -24.11 55.26 -47.00
C ARG A 389 -24.75 55.42 -48.37
N ILE A 390 -23.96 55.67 -49.41
CA ILE A 390 -24.48 55.84 -50.78
C ILE A 390 -25.00 54.49 -51.32
N LEU A 391 -24.30 53.40 -51.01
CA LEU A 391 -24.70 52.05 -51.41
C LEU A 391 -25.99 51.60 -50.71
N GLU A 392 -26.18 51.93 -49.43
CA GLU A 392 -27.40 51.60 -48.68
C GLU A 392 -28.63 52.32 -49.26
N GLU A 393 -28.53 53.61 -49.59
CA GLU A 393 -29.65 54.38 -50.15
C GLU A 393 -30.11 53.90 -51.55
N GLU A 394 -29.21 53.36 -52.37
CA GLU A 394 -29.55 52.80 -53.68
C GLU A 394 -30.23 51.42 -53.59
N GLN A 395 -29.86 50.61 -52.59
CA GLN A 395 -30.48 49.30 -52.36
C GLN A 395 -31.93 49.43 -51.87
N GLU A 396 -32.20 50.32 -50.91
CA GLU A 396 -33.55 50.52 -50.36
C GLU A 396 -34.58 50.96 -51.42
N ARG A 397 -34.15 51.73 -52.44
CA ARG A 397 -35.02 52.19 -53.53
C ARG A 397 -35.41 51.07 -54.50
N ASN A 398 -34.50 50.13 -54.77
CA ASN A 398 -34.76 49.00 -55.67
C ASN A 398 -35.67 47.96 -54.98
N ASP A 399 -35.44 47.69 -53.70
CA ASP A 399 -36.24 46.74 -52.91
C ASP A 399 -37.70 47.18 -52.78
N ALA A 400 -37.95 48.48 -52.63
CA ALA A 400 -39.31 49.02 -52.55
C ALA A 400 -40.10 48.87 -53.87
N ALA A 401 -39.42 48.95 -55.02
CA ALA A 401 -40.04 48.85 -56.34
C ALA A 401 -40.37 47.39 -56.73
N GLU A 402 -39.52 46.44 -56.32
CA GLU A 402 -39.77 45.00 -56.51
C GLU A 402 -40.90 44.48 -55.63
N LEU A 403 -40.98 44.95 -54.38
CA LEU A 403 -42.02 44.54 -53.43
C LEU A 403 -43.43 44.87 -53.93
N GLN A 404 -43.62 46.05 -54.55
CA GLN A 404 -44.93 46.48 -55.06
C GLN A 404 -45.41 45.66 -56.26
N LYS A 405 -44.50 45.25 -57.16
CA LYS A 405 -44.82 44.38 -58.29
C LYS A 405 -45.11 42.94 -57.85
N GLY A 406 -44.38 42.45 -56.84
CA GLY A 406 -44.65 41.16 -56.21
C GLY A 406 -46.06 41.08 -55.62
N LEU A 407 -46.48 42.10 -54.85
CA LEU A 407 -47.77 42.12 -54.17
C LEU A 407 -48.99 42.04 -55.11
N GLN A 408 -48.90 42.58 -56.32
CA GLN A 408 -50.00 42.56 -57.30
C GLN A 408 -50.14 41.19 -57.98
N MET A 409 -49.04 40.59 -58.43
CA MET A 409 -49.06 39.22 -58.95
C MET A 409 -49.46 38.22 -57.87
N ASP A 410 -49.05 38.47 -56.62
CA ASP A 410 -49.38 37.60 -55.49
C ASP A 410 -50.88 37.57 -55.21
N ARG A 411 -51.59 38.69 -55.33
CA ARG A 411 -53.05 38.73 -55.09
C ARG A 411 -53.83 37.93 -56.12
N GLU A 412 -53.48 38.04 -57.40
CA GLU A 412 -54.17 37.31 -58.48
C GLU A 412 -53.84 35.82 -58.46
N ALA A 413 -52.58 35.50 -58.18
CA ALA A 413 -52.17 34.13 -57.89
C ALA A 413 -52.85 33.62 -56.61
N ALA A 414 -53.08 34.45 -55.59
CA ALA A 414 -53.69 34.03 -54.32
C ALA A 414 -55.16 33.61 -54.49
N GLU A 415 -55.94 34.29 -55.32
CA GLU A 415 -57.35 33.93 -55.53
C GLU A 415 -57.53 32.65 -56.36
N LYS A 416 -56.69 32.43 -57.39
CA LYS A 416 -56.66 31.14 -58.10
C LYS A 416 -56.16 30.02 -57.18
N ARG A 417 -55.07 30.27 -56.44
CA ARG A 417 -54.57 29.37 -55.40
C ARG A 417 -55.65 29.05 -54.38
N LYS A 418 -56.51 30.00 -53.99
CA LYS A 418 -57.56 29.79 -52.99
C LYS A 418 -58.65 28.83 -53.48
N ARG A 419 -59.05 28.92 -54.74
CA ARG A 419 -60.05 28.01 -55.34
C ARG A 419 -59.48 26.61 -55.55
N ASP A 420 -58.30 26.54 -56.16
CA ASP A 420 -57.59 25.28 -56.33
C ASP A 420 -57.28 24.65 -54.96
N ALA A 421 -56.95 25.46 -53.96
CA ALA A 421 -56.76 25.01 -52.58
C ALA A 421 -58.04 24.52 -51.94
N GLN A 422 -59.22 25.10 -52.21
CA GLN A 422 -60.48 24.61 -51.66
C GLN A 422 -60.84 23.24 -52.23
N ASP A 423 -60.76 23.07 -53.55
CA ASP A 423 -61.07 21.80 -54.21
C ASP A 423 -60.01 20.74 -53.86
N ASN A 424 -58.74 21.12 -53.89
CA ASN A 424 -57.65 20.28 -53.42
C ASN A 424 -57.86 19.91 -51.94
N ASN A 425 -58.23 20.85 -51.07
CA ASN A 425 -58.46 20.59 -49.64
C ASN A 425 -59.65 19.64 -49.41
N THR A 426 -60.74 19.71 -50.19
CA THR A 426 -61.82 18.71 -50.03
C THR A 426 -61.40 17.31 -50.44
N LEU A 427 -60.62 17.17 -51.52
CA LEU A 427 -60.06 15.89 -51.94
C LEU A 427 -58.98 15.42 -50.94
N LEU A 428 -58.16 16.35 -50.45
CA LEU A 428 -57.15 16.10 -49.45
C LEU A 428 -57.80 15.67 -48.15
N LEU A 429 -58.90 16.26 -47.70
CA LEU A 429 -59.60 15.88 -46.47
C LEU A 429 -60.17 14.47 -46.56
N LYS A 430 -60.69 14.06 -47.72
CA LYS A 430 -61.13 12.67 -47.94
C LYS A 430 -59.95 11.71 -47.97
N GLN A 431 -58.87 12.08 -48.64
CA GLN A 431 -57.63 11.29 -48.64
C GLN A 431 -56.98 11.26 -47.25
N ILE A 432 -57.04 12.35 -46.48
CA ILE A 432 -56.57 12.46 -45.10
C ILE A 432 -57.40 11.53 -44.25
N ALA A 433 -58.73 11.55 -44.33
CA ALA A 433 -59.56 10.66 -43.53
C ALA A 433 -59.29 9.18 -43.83
N MET A 434 -59.15 8.79 -45.10
CA MET A 434 -58.79 7.41 -45.47
C MET A 434 -57.36 7.05 -45.06
N ARG A 435 -56.41 7.97 -45.23
CA ARG A 435 -55.02 7.79 -44.78
C ARG A 435 -54.90 7.80 -43.27
N GLU A 436 -55.75 8.52 -42.56
CA GLU A 436 -55.75 8.63 -41.11
C GLU A 436 -56.35 7.38 -40.49
N GLN A 437 -57.40 6.81 -41.08
CA GLN A 437 -57.88 5.47 -40.73
C GLN A 437 -56.82 4.41 -41.03
N ALA A 438 -56.24 4.41 -42.23
CA ALA A 438 -55.17 3.47 -42.58
C ALA A 438 -53.94 3.64 -41.67
N ARG A 439 -53.58 4.87 -41.31
CA ARG A 439 -52.47 5.19 -40.39
C ARG A 439 -52.80 4.79 -38.96
N LEU A 440 -54.05 4.91 -38.52
CA LEU A 440 -54.47 4.44 -37.20
C LEU A 440 -54.41 2.92 -37.14
N ASP A 441 -54.88 2.22 -38.18
CA ASP A 441 -54.78 0.76 -38.29
C ASP A 441 -53.32 0.29 -38.38
N GLU A 442 -52.48 0.98 -39.16
CA GLU A 442 -51.04 0.74 -39.23
C GLU A 442 -50.37 1.02 -37.89
N LEU A 443 -50.68 2.13 -37.23
CA LEU A 443 -50.14 2.48 -35.91
C LEU A 443 -50.58 1.48 -34.83
N GLU A 444 -51.80 0.94 -34.91
CA GLU A 444 -52.26 -0.12 -34.02
C GLU A 444 -51.53 -1.44 -34.27
N ARG A 445 -51.28 -1.81 -35.53
CA ARG A 445 -50.46 -2.97 -35.88
C ARG A 445 -49.01 -2.78 -35.44
N GLU A 446 -48.41 -1.62 -35.73
CA GLU A 446 -47.07 -1.25 -35.28
C GLU A 446 -46.98 -1.24 -33.76
N ARG A 447 -48.02 -0.79 -33.04
CA ARG A 447 -48.08 -0.88 -31.58
C ARG A 447 -48.13 -2.32 -31.11
N GLN A 448 -48.96 -3.18 -31.70
CA GLN A 448 -49.04 -4.59 -31.35
C GLN A 448 -47.73 -5.33 -31.66
N GLU A 449 -47.10 -5.03 -32.79
CA GLU A 449 -45.79 -5.56 -33.16
C GLU A 449 -44.69 -5.04 -32.24
N ALA A 450 -44.71 -3.75 -31.90
CA ALA A 450 -43.79 -3.16 -30.93
C ALA A 450 -43.99 -3.73 -29.52
N GLU A 451 -45.23 -4.03 -29.11
CA GLU A 451 -45.53 -4.69 -27.84
C GLU A 451 -45.04 -6.13 -27.81
N LYS A 452 -45.27 -6.89 -28.89
CA LYS A 452 -44.73 -8.25 -29.04
C LYS A 452 -43.20 -8.22 -29.03
N TRP A 453 -42.59 -7.34 -29.83
CA TRP A 453 -41.14 -7.12 -29.85
C TRP A 453 -40.60 -6.76 -28.46
N ARG A 454 -41.26 -5.85 -27.74
CA ARG A 454 -40.88 -5.50 -26.36
C ARG A 454 -41.04 -6.68 -25.41
N ALA A 455 -42.07 -7.50 -25.56
CA ALA A 455 -42.25 -8.69 -24.73
C ALA A 455 -41.15 -9.73 -25.01
N ASP A 456 -40.82 -9.96 -26.28
CA ASP A 456 -39.74 -10.85 -26.70
C ASP A 456 -38.39 -10.35 -26.18
N MET A 457 -38.07 -9.06 -26.34
CA MET A 457 -36.86 -8.46 -25.78
C MET A 457 -36.80 -8.60 -24.26
N ARG A 458 -37.91 -8.36 -23.54
CA ARG A 458 -37.95 -8.58 -22.08
C ARG A 458 -37.71 -10.04 -21.71
N ALA A 459 -38.19 -10.99 -22.50
CA ALA A 459 -37.95 -12.41 -22.25
C ALA A 459 -36.48 -12.77 -22.48
N VAL A 460 -35.84 -12.21 -23.52
CA VAL A 460 -34.40 -12.35 -23.76
C VAL A 460 -33.60 -11.71 -22.61
N ASP A 461 -33.95 -10.49 -22.19
CA ASP A 461 -33.33 -9.78 -21.07
C ASP A 461 -33.45 -10.57 -19.76
N GLN A 462 -34.64 -11.10 -19.45
CA GLN A 462 -34.87 -11.93 -18.25
C GLN A 462 -34.05 -13.22 -18.28
N ARG A 463 -33.97 -13.86 -19.45
CA ARG A 463 -33.14 -15.05 -19.65
C ARG A 463 -31.66 -14.72 -19.52
N ALA A 464 -31.21 -13.61 -20.09
CA ALA A 464 -29.83 -13.12 -19.97
C ALA A 464 -29.48 -12.78 -18.52
N ALA A 465 -30.38 -12.15 -17.77
CA ALA A 465 -30.17 -11.87 -16.36
C ALA A 465 -30.07 -13.14 -15.50
N ALA A 466 -30.82 -14.20 -15.83
CA ALA A 466 -30.79 -15.46 -15.08
C ALA A 466 -29.60 -16.35 -15.45
N GLU A 467 -29.22 -16.39 -16.74
CA GLU A 467 -28.23 -17.33 -17.26
C GLU A 467 -26.87 -16.69 -17.58
N ALA A 468 -26.71 -15.37 -17.53
CA ALA A 468 -25.46 -14.64 -17.77
C ALA A 468 -25.08 -13.74 -16.58
N GLY A 469 -23.92 -13.06 -16.66
CA GLY A 469 -23.36 -12.29 -15.55
C GLY A 469 -22.44 -13.12 -14.65
N GLU A 470 -21.93 -14.24 -15.16
CA GLU A 470 -20.97 -15.09 -14.44
C GLU A 470 -19.55 -14.82 -14.95
N VAL A 471 -18.61 -14.71 -14.02
CA VAL A 471 -17.21 -14.46 -14.37
C VAL A 471 -16.53 -15.76 -14.77
N LYS A 472 -16.26 -15.91 -16.08
CA LYS A 472 -15.42 -17.00 -16.59
C LYS A 472 -13.95 -16.62 -16.46
N LEU A 473 -13.25 -17.28 -15.53
CA LEU A 473 -11.80 -17.09 -15.31
C LEU A 473 -10.93 -17.99 -16.21
N TYR A 474 -11.51 -19.08 -16.73
CA TYR A 474 -10.79 -20.06 -17.53
C TYR A 474 -11.45 -20.26 -18.89
N TYR A 475 -10.68 -20.02 -19.94
CA TYR A 475 -11.08 -20.24 -21.33
C TYR A 475 -10.20 -21.34 -21.93
N PRO A 476 -10.61 -22.61 -21.84
CA PRO A 476 -9.85 -23.69 -22.45
C PRO A 476 -9.79 -23.47 -23.96
N ARG A 477 -8.58 -23.42 -24.52
CA ARG A 477 -8.40 -23.46 -25.97
C ARG A 477 -8.87 -24.82 -26.46
N SER A 478 -9.90 -24.84 -27.30
CA SER A 478 -10.31 -26.04 -28.03
C SER A 478 -9.13 -26.54 -28.86
N HIS A 479 -8.44 -27.58 -28.39
CA HIS A 479 -7.55 -28.37 -29.23
C HIS A 479 -8.42 -29.33 -30.02
N SER A 480 -8.65 -28.99 -31.29
CA SER A 480 -9.19 -29.94 -32.25
C SER A 480 -8.09 -30.95 -32.52
N ASN A 481 -8.20 -32.14 -31.94
CA ASN A 481 -7.36 -33.27 -32.33
C ASN A 481 -7.85 -33.72 -33.72
N TRP A 482 -7.27 -33.14 -34.77
CA TRP A 482 -7.58 -33.49 -36.16
C TRP A 482 -7.06 -34.88 -36.57
N TYR A 483 -6.43 -35.62 -35.65
CA TYR A 483 -5.87 -36.96 -35.87
C TYR A 483 -6.36 -37.93 -34.79
N THR A 484 -7.56 -38.47 -34.99
CA THR A 484 -8.09 -39.76 -34.51
C THR A 484 -9.41 -39.98 -35.22
#